data_AF-A0A9E0JFF6-F1
#
_entry.id   AF-A0A9E0JFF6-F1
#
_cell.length_a   1.000
_cell.length_b   1.000
_cell.length_c   1.000
_cell.angle_alpha   90.00
_cell.angle_beta   90.00
_cell.angle_gamma   90.00
#
_symmetry.space_group_name_H-M   'P 1'
#
loop_
_entity.id
_entity.type
_entity.pdbx_description
1 polymer ?
#
loop_
_entity_poly.entity_id
_entity_poly.type
_entity_poly.pdbx_seq_one_letter_code
_entity_poly.pdbx_strand_id
1 'polypeptide(L)'
;IDLPPLRERGDDIKQLVNFFLQKSMNNHKKRVVITEEAMDILSQYSWPGNVRELENTIERIVLMGSEEGISADEMLLLLPAFNQKLMCQRRIYSEES
;
A
#
# COMPACT_ATOMS: atom_id res chain seq x y z
N ILE A 1 -23.24 9.81 -2.19
CA ILE A 1 -22.53 10.18 -0.95
C ILE A 1 -21.13 10.57 -1.38
N ASP A 2 -20.92 11.85 -1.68
CA ASP A 2 -19.62 12.40 -2.06
C ASP A 2 -18.82 12.64 -0.78
N LEU A 3 -17.95 11.69 -0.43
CA LEU A 3 -16.91 11.97 0.55
C LEU A 3 -15.96 13.00 -0.06
N PRO A 4 -15.63 14.09 0.65
CA PRO A 4 -14.71 15.09 0.15
C PRO A 4 -13.33 14.45 -0.13
N PRO A 5 -12.60 14.93 -1.15
CA PRO A 5 -11.30 14.38 -1.51
C PRO A 5 -10.32 14.58 -0.35
N LEU A 6 -9.63 13.50 0.00
CA LEU A 6 -8.60 13.42 1.05
C LEU A 6 -7.45 14.44 0.90
N ARG A 7 -7.39 15.16 -0.22
CA ARG A 7 -6.32 16.08 -0.63
C ARG A 7 -6.17 17.31 0.27
N GLU A 8 -7.15 17.64 1.11
CA GLU A 8 -7.08 18.82 1.99
C GLU A 8 -6.43 18.55 3.37
N ARG A 9 -5.94 17.33 3.64
CA ARG A 9 -5.39 16.95 4.95
C ARG A 9 -4.07 16.18 4.83
N GLY A 10 -2.98 16.87 4.45
CA GLY A 10 -1.65 16.25 4.26
C GLY A 10 -1.11 15.46 5.47
N ASP A 11 -1.41 15.89 6.69
CA ASP A 11 -1.03 15.18 7.94
C ASP A 11 -1.88 13.94 8.24
N ASP A 12 -2.99 13.73 7.53
CA ASP A 12 -3.87 12.56 7.75
C ASP A 12 -3.34 11.31 7.04
N ILE A 13 -2.37 11.40 6.10
CA ILE A 13 -1.93 10.23 5.32
C ILE A 13 -1.31 9.16 6.23
N LYS A 14 -0.39 9.52 7.13
CA LYS A 14 0.23 8.55 8.07
C LYS A 14 -0.84 7.90 8.96
N GLN A 15 -1.81 8.68 9.45
CA GLN A 15 -2.90 8.16 10.27
C GLN A 15 -3.80 7.21 9.48
N LEU A 16 -4.11 7.55 8.23
CA LEU A 16 -4.93 6.72 7.34
C LEU A 16 -4.20 5.43 6.93
N VAL A 17 -2.91 5.50 6.62
CA VAL A 17 -2.06 4.33 6.38
C VAL A 17 -2.15 3.39 7.57
N ASN A 18 -1.94 3.91 8.79
CA ASN A 18 -2.03 3.10 10.01
C ASN A 18 -3.43 2.50 10.20
N PHE A 19 -4.48 3.27 9.96
CA PHE A 19 -5.86 2.80 10.05
C PHE A 19 -6.14 1.66 9.06
N PHE A 20 -5.82 1.84 7.78
CA PHE A 20 -6.03 0.82 6.75
C PHE A 20 -5.15 -0.40 6.97
N LEU A 21 -3.93 -0.22 7.46
CA LEU A 21 -3.01 -1.31 7.77
C LEU A 21 -3.59 -2.19 8.86
N GLN A 22 -4.04 -1.60 9.98
CA GLN A 22 -4.68 -2.32 11.08
C GLN A 22 -5.98 -3.01 10.62
N LYS A 23 -6.83 -2.30 9.87
CA LYS A 23 -8.06 -2.86 9.31
C LYS A 23 -7.78 -4.07 8.42
N SER A 24 -6.82 -3.97 7.50
CA SER A 24 -6.49 -5.02 6.56
C SER A 24 -5.80 -6.22 7.25
N MET A 25 -4.87 -5.98 8.18
CA MET A 25 -4.27 -7.02 9.01
C MET A 25 -5.33 -7.85 9.75
N ASN A 26 -6.32 -7.19 10.36
CA ASN A 26 -7.43 -7.85 11.04
C ASN A 26 -8.32 -8.66 10.06
N ASN A 27 -8.63 -8.09 8.90
CA ASN A 27 -9.47 -8.76 7.89
C ASN A 27 -8.81 -10.01 7.31
N HIS A 28 -7.50 -9.98 7.06
CA HIS A 28 -6.76 -11.10 6.47
C HIS A 28 -6.10 -12.00 7.51
N LYS A 29 -6.21 -11.67 8.81
CA LYS A 29 -5.51 -12.36 9.91
C LYS A 29 -4.00 -12.48 9.66
N LYS A 30 -3.42 -11.45 9.07
CA LYS A 30 -1.98 -11.33 8.78
C LYS A 30 -1.37 -10.22 9.61
N ARG A 31 -0.07 -10.31 9.86
CA ARG A 31 0.71 -9.20 10.43
C ARG A 31 1.78 -8.81 9.44
N VAL A 32 1.92 -7.51 9.24
CA VAL A 32 2.90 -6.91 8.34
C VAL A 32 3.50 -5.71 9.05
N VAL A 33 4.81 -5.57 8.95
CA VAL A 33 5.54 -4.41 9.44
C VAL A 33 5.88 -3.53 8.24
N ILE A 34 5.73 -2.22 8.39
CA ILE A 34 6.19 -1.24 7.39
C ILE A 34 7.38 -0.51 8.02
N THR A 35 8.51 -0.51 7.33
CA THR A 35 9.70 0.24 7.77
C THR A 35 9.45 1.75 7.74
N GLU A 36 10.23 2.52 8.48
CA GLU A 36 10.06 3.99 8.53
C GLU A 36 10.26 4.61 7.14
N GLU A 37 11.23 4.11 6.39
CA GLU A 37 11.53 4.53 5.02
C GLU A 37 10.35 4.24 4.07
N ALA A 38 9.73 3.07 4.22
CA ALA A 38 8.55 2.71 3.44
C ALA A 38 7.32 3.57 3.81
N MET A 39 7.16 3.93 5.09
CA MET A 39 6.11 4.85 5.53
C MET A 39 6.31 6.26 4.97
N ASP A 40 7.56 6.74 4.88
CA ASP A 40 7.86 8.03 4.30
C ASP A 40 7.56 8.07 2.79
N ILE A 41 7.83 6.98 2.07
CA ILE A 41 7.42 6.83 0.66
C ILE A 41 5.89 6.92 0.52
N LEU A 42 5.13 6.20 1.35
CA LEU A 42 3.67 6.26 1.34
C LEU A 42 3.14 7.66 1.66
N SER A 43 3.84 8.41 2.51
CA SER A 43 3.46 9.76 2.92
C SER A 43 3.77 10.81 1.87
N GLN A 44 4.84 10.62 1.10
CA GLN A 44 5.26 11.54 0.03
C GLN A 44 4.52 11.29 -1.29
N TYR A 45 3.95 10.10 -1.48
CA TYR A 45 3.19 9.78 -2.68
C TYR A 45 1.90 10.61 -2.76
N SER A 46 1.59 11.13 -3.95
CA SER A 46 0.51 12.10 -4.14
C SER A 46 -0.91 11.50 -4.12
N TRP A 47 -1.04 10.17 -4.14
CA TRP A 47 -2.31 9.42 -4.17
C TRP A 47 -3.36 10.03 -5.14
N PRO A 48 -3.11 10.04 -6.46
CA PRO A 48 -4.02 10.64 -7.43
C PRO A 48 -5.47 10.10 -7.35
N GLY A 49 -5.64 8.84 -6.96
CA GLY A 49 -6.94 8.17 -6.72
C GLY A 49 -7.51 8.37 -5.31
N ASN A 50 -6.95 9.29 -4.51
CA ASN A 50 -7.36 9.64 -3.14
C ASN A 50 -7.35 8.42 -2.19
N VAL A 51 -8.31 8.38 -1.25
CA VAL A 51 -8.45 7.35 -0.19
C VAL A 51 -8.51 5.93 -0.76
N ARG A 52 -9.24 5.74 -1.86
CA ARG A 52 -9.48 4.40 -2.40
C ARG A 52 -8.19 3.78 -2.95
N GLU A 53 -7.35 4.60 -3.58
CA GLU A 53 -6.05 4.14 -4.06
C GLU A 53 -5.10 3.78 -2.92
N LEU A 54 -5.12 4.58 -1.85
CA LEU A 54 -4.38 4.28 -0.62
C LEU A 54 -4.88 2.96 0.01
N GLU A 55 -6.18 2.82 0.24
CA GLU A 55 -6.78 1.60 0.82
C GLU A 55 -6.40 0.35 0.01
N ASN A 56 -6.59 0.38 -1.32
CA ASN A 56 -6.24 -0.75 -2.19
C ASN A 56 -4.74 -1.08 -2.15
N THR A 57 -3.89 -0.05 -2.04
CA THR A 57 -2.43 -0.25 -1.98
C THR A 57 -2.04 -0.90 -0.65
N ILE A 58 -2.60 -0.42 0.47
CA ILE A 58 -2.37 -0.99 1.79
C ILE A 58 -2.90 -2.43 1.89
N GLU A 59 -4.07 -2.71 1.30
CA GLU A 59 -4.59 -4.08 1.23
C GLU A 59 -3.60 -5.00 0.49
N ARG A 60 -3.08 -4.56 -0.67
CA ARG A 60 -2.06 -5.33 -1.39
C ARG A 60 -0.78 -5.52 -0.59
N ILE A 61 -0.32 -4.49 0.12
CA ILE A 61 0.84 -4.54 1.02
C ILE A 61 0.63 -5.60 2.10
N VAL A 62 -0.56 -5.69 2.70
CA VAL A 62 -0.87 -6.75 3.69
C VAL A 62 -0.95 -8.14 3.06
N LEU A 63 -1.49 -8.25 1.85
CA LEU A 63 -1.60 -9.52 1.15
C LEU A 63 -0.23 -10.07 0.75
N MET A 64 0.70 -9.20 0.33
CA MET A 64 2.03 -9.56 -0.17
C MET A 64 3.14 -9.52 0.90
N GLY A 65 2.95 -8.72 1.95
CA GLY A 65 3.93 -8.51 3.01
C GLY A 65 4.03 -9.65 4.02
N SER A 66 5.11 -9.62 4.79
CA SER A 66 5.39 -10.53 5.91
C SER A 66 5.67 -9.74 7.19
N GLU A 67 5.83 -10.46 8.30
CA GLU A 67 6.24 -9.88 9.59
C GLU A 67 7.69 -9.35 9.57
N GLU A 68 8.48 -9.68 8.55
CA GLU A 68 9.90 -9.30 8.42
C GLU A 68 10.09 -7.81 8.08
N GLY A 69 9.01 -7.15 7.65
CA GLY A 69 9.02 -5.74 7.31
C GLY A 69 9.16 -5.49 5.82
N ILE A 70 8.37 -4.55 5.30
CA ILE A 70 8.46 -4.10 3.92
C ILE A 70 9.48 -2.97 3.84
N SER A 71 10.52 -3.19 3.05
CA SER A 71 11.58 -2.21 2.76
C SER A 71 11.10 -1.11 1.82
N ALA A 72 11.88 -0.04 1.71
CA ALA A 72 11.63 1.05 0.77
C ALA A 72 11.55 0.56 -0.70
N ASP A 73 12.46 -0.32 -1.12
CA ASP A 73 12.51 -0.84 -2.49
C ASP A 73 11.26 -1.67 -2.81
N GLU A 74 10.84 -2.54 -1.90
CA GLU A 74 9.61 -3.32 -2.04
C GLU A 74 8.37 -2.41 -2.06
N MET A 75 8.36 -1.37 -1.22
CA MET A 75 7.27 -0.39 -1.19
C MET A 75 7.12 0.32 -2.54
N LEU A 76 8.22 0.73 -3.18
CA LEU A 76 8.19 1.37 -4.50
C LEU A 76 7.58 0.44 -5.57
N LEU A 77 7.91 -0.86 -5.53
CA LEU A 77 7.32 -1.86 -6.43
C LEU A 77 5.81 -2.06 -6.18
N LEU A 78 5.36 -1.74 -4.96
CA LEU A 78 3.98 -1.83 -4.52
C LEU A 78 3.22 -0.50 -4.64
N LEU A 79 3.74 0.54 -5.30
CA LEU A 79 2.95 1.73 -5.63
C LEU A 79 2.17 1.56 -6.96
N PRO A 80 0.96 2.16 -7.10
CA PRO A 80 0.14 2.05 -8.31
C PRO A 80 0.83 2.50 -9.59
N ALA A 81 1.53 3.65 -9.56
CA ALA A 81 2.25 4.19 -10.72
C ALA A 81 3.39 3.28 -11.19
N PHE A 82 4.01 2.52 -10.29
CA PHE A 82 5.08 1.58 -10.63
C PHE A 82 4.53 0.25 -11.13
N ASN A 83 3.43 -0.21 -10.56
CA ASN A 83 2.89 -1.55 -10.83
C ASN A 83 2.16 -1.65 -12.19
N GLN A 84 1.71 -0.55 -12.79
CA GLN A 84 1.12 -0.56 -14.14
C GLN A 84 2.14 -1.03 -15.21
N LYS A 85 3.44 -0.81 -15.00
CA LYS A 85 4.51 -1.26 -15.91
C LYS A 85 4.92 -2.72 -15.67
N LEU A 86 4.84 -3.20 -14.41
CA LEU A 86 5.23 -4.56 -14.02
C LEU A 86 4.12 -5.60 -14.22
N MET A 87 2.85 -5.22 -14.13
CA MET A 87 1.72 -6.13 -14.40
C MET A 87 1.64 -6.59 -15.86
N CYS A 88 2.23 -5.85 -16.80
CA CYS A 88 2.43 -6.33 -18.18
C CYS A 88 3.49 -7.44 -18.29
N GLN A 89 4.35 -7.64 -17.28
CA GLN A 89 5.45 -8.62 -17.32
C GLN A 89 5.27 -9.80 -16.36
N ARG A 90 4.43 -9.68 -15.30
CA ARG A 90 4.30 -10.68 -14.24
C ARG A 90 3.26 -11.80 -14.48
N ARG A 91 2.82 -12.04 -15.72
CA ARG A 91 1.94 -13.18 -16.06
C ARG A 91 2.67 -14.53 -16.16
N ILE A 92 3.95 -14.62 -15.81
CA ILE A 92 4.79 -15.82 -16.03
C ILE A 92 5.17 -16.56 -14.74
N TYR A 93 4.99 -16.00 -13.54
CA TYR A 93 5.31 -16.71 -12.28
C TYR A 93 4.06 -17.26 -11.61
N SER A 94 3.50 -18.34 -12.18
CA SER A 94 2.42 -19.14 -11.59
C SER A 94 2.48 -20.58 -12.11
N GLU A 95 3.66 -21.19 -12.24
CA GLU A 95 3.80 -22.65 -12.28
C GLU A 95 5.15 -23.02 -11.69
N GLU A 96 5.20 -23.34 -10.39
CA GLU A 96 6.15 -24.32 -9.82
C GLU A 96 5.80 -24.63 -8.36
N SER A 97 4.94 -25.65 -8.18
CA SER A 97 5.08 -26.76 -7.21
C SER A 97 3.96 -27.77 -7.41
#